data_AF-A0A3B6LR21-F1
#
_entry.id   AF-A0A3B6LR21-F1
#
_cell.length_a   1.000
_cell.length_b   1.000
_cell.length_c   1.000
_cell.angle_alpha   90.00
_cell.angle_beta   90.00
_cell.angle_gamma   90.00
#
_symmetry.space_group_name_H-M   'P 1'
#
loop_
_entity.id
_entity.type
_entity.pdbx_description
1 polymer ?
#
loop_
_entity_poly.entity_id
_entity_poly.type
_entity_poly.pdbx_seq_one_letter_code
_entity_poly.pdbx_strand_id
1 'polypeptide(L)'
;MSSEELTTSLSNLAVASQAPMASQIGSSGDLSSEGGAQVTCFSEDLHDVTLHFQIIRFSKQIYAWIGCNNSARFGHLYAAATTRLGDGVSVTSVLGGTSDNTGSSMARRLVLKTGLNVILACNIPKDSPMLEAAAERKLVEKLRSLGYIKSKTGEASASITP
;
A
#
# COMPACT_ATOMS: atom_id res chain seq x y z
N MET A 1 -5.06 -17.77 -32.24
CA MET A 1 -4.02 -17.47 -31.25
C MET A 1 -4.39 -18.21 -29.98
N SER A 2 -3.57 -19.19 -29.61
CA SER A 2 -3.89 -20.29 -28.70
C SER A 2 -3.99 -19.80 -27.26
N SER A 3 -4.96 -20.31 -26.50
CA SER A 3 -5.23 -20.01 -25.07
C SER A 3 -4.13 -20.49 -24.11
N GLU A 4 -2.98 -20.91 -24.63
CA GLU A 4 -1.90 -21.61 -23.91
C GLU A 4 -0.77 -20.67 -23.44
N GLU A 5 -0.70 -19.43 -23.94
CA GLU A 5 0.29 -18.44 -23.49
C GLU A 5 -0.10 -17.69 -22.20
N LEU A 6 -1.37 -17.77 -21.78
CA LEU A 6 -1.87 -17.09 -20.59
C LEU A 6 -1.62 -17.85 -19.29
N THR A 7 -1.42 -19.17 -19.35
CA THR A 7 -1.20 -20.01 -18.16
C THR A 7 0.25 -20.00 -17.70
N THR A 8 1.21 -19.79 -18.60
CA THR A 8 2.65 -19.77 -18.27
C THR A 8 3.11 -18.51 -17.56
N SER A 9 2.43 -17.37 -17.74
CA SER A 9 2.77 -16.13 -17.02
C SER A 9 2.26 -16.10 -15.56
N LEU A 10 1.33 -16.97 -15.18
CA LEU A 10 0.80 -17.04 -13.81
C LEU A 10 1.64 -17.92 -12.89
N SER A 11 2.40 -18.86 -13.44
CA SER A 11 3.22 -19.81 -12.67
C SER A 11 4.49 -19.20 -12.05
N ASN A 12 4.90 -17.99 -12.47
CA ASN A 12 6.11 -17.33 -11.97
C ASN A 12 5.88 -16.44 -10.72
N LEU A 13 4.64 -16.35 -10.21
CA LEU A 13 4.38 -15.73 -8.92
C LEU A 13 4.45 -16.80 -7.83
N ALA A 14 5.67 -17.31 -7.57
CA ALA A 14 5.92 -18.20 -6.46
C ALA A 14 5.61 -17.48 -5.13
N VAL A 15 4.40 -17.69 -4.62
CA VAL A 15 4.08 -17.44 -3.21
C VAL A 15 4.83 -18.50 -2.41
N ALA A 16 5.95 -18.09 -1.82
CA ALA A 16 6.62 -18.90 -0.81
C ALA A 16 5.62 -19.16 0.33
N SER A 17 5.10 -20.38 0.41
CA SER A 17 4.31 -20.85 1.52
C SER A 17 5.27 -21.20 2.65
N GLN A 18 5.25 -20.43 3.74
CA GLN A 18 5.90 -20.81 5.00
C GLN A 18 4.90 -20.68 6.15
N ALA A 19 4.53 -21.84 6.69
CA ALA A 19 3.93 -22.00 8.01
C ALA A 19 5.03 -21.82 9.10
N PRO A 20 4.65 -21.58 10.36
CA PRO A 20 5.35 -20.64 11.23
C PRO A 20 6.50 -21.30 12.01
N MET A 21 7.66 -20.63 12.06
CA MET A 21 8.62 -20.84 13.14
C MET A 21 9.41 -19.56 13.38
N ALA A 22 9.48 -19.18 14.66
CA ALA A 22 10.15 -18.00 15.16
C ALA A 22 11.66 -18.07 14.94
N SER A 23 12.24 -17.01 14.36
CA SER A 23 13.58 -16.52 14.71
C SER A 23 13.90 -15.23 13.98
N GLN A 24 14.44 -14.28 14.72
CA GLN A 24 15.12 -13.07 14.25
C GLN A 24 16.09 -13.39 13.10
N ILE A 25 16.14 -12.52 12.08
CA ILE A 25 17.37 -12.12 11.36
C ILE A 25 17.05 -10.78 10.67
N GLY A 26 17.83 -9.75 10.99
CA GLY A 26 17.87 -8.52 10.22
C GLY A 26 18.46 -8.80 8.85
N SER A 27 17.71 -8.49 7.80
CA SER A 27 18.21 -8.50 6.43
C SER A 27 18.38 -7.06 5.95
N SER A 28 19.58 -6.54 6.17
CA SER A 28 20.13 -5.42 5.41
C SER A 28 20.20 -5.83 3.94
N GLY A 29 19.19 -5.44 3.17
CA GLY A 29 19.03 -5.76 1.75
C GLY A 29 19.25 -4.53 0.89
N ASP A 30 20.34 -4.56 0.15
CA ASP A 30 20.80 -3.65 -0.88
C ASP A 30 19.68 -3.16 -1.83
N LEU A 31 19.64 -1.84 -2.09
CA LEU A 31 18.62 -1.16 -2.91
C LEU A 31 18.85 -1.30 -4.43
N SER A 32 19.47 -2.40 -4.86
CA SER A 32 19.89 -2.61 -6.24
C SER A 32 19.33 -3.92 -6.84
N SER A 33 18.00 -4.12 -6.76
CA SER A 33 17.33 -5.06 -7.67
C SER A 33 16.79 -4.30 -8.88
N GLU A 34 17.54 -4.43 -9.96
CA GLU A 34 17.29 -3.85 -11.28
C GLU A 34 15.92 -4.31 -11.83
N GLY A 35 15.01 -3.35 -12.04
CA GLY A 35 13.87 -3.47 -12.97
C GLY A 35 12.60 -4.21 -12.52
N GLY A 36 12.61 -5.01 -11.45
CA GLY A 36 11.45 -5.81 -11.02
C GLY A 36 10.46 -5.08 -10.10
N ALA A 37 9.15 -5.35 -10.25
CA ALA A 37 8.15 -4.91 -9.28
C ALA A 37 8.32 -5.68 -7.95
N GLN A 38 8.48 -4.97 -6.83
CA GLN A 38 8.64 -5.62 -5.52
C GLN A 38 7.27 -5.88 -4.90
N VAL A 39 6.99 -7.14 -4.55
CA VAL A 39 5.72 -7.53 -3.91
C VAL A 39 5.96 -7.79 -2.43
N THR A 40 5.13 -7.22 -1.56
CA THR A 40 5.16 -7.45 -0.12
C THR A 40 3.76 -7.78 0.37
N CYS A 41 3.59 -8.95 0.98
CA CYS A 41 2.33 -9.39 1.58
C CYS A 41 2.49 -9.52 3.09
N PHE A 42 1.46 -9.13 3.85
CA PHE A 42 1.41 -9.34 5.30
C PHE A 42 -0.04 -9.33 5.78
N SER A 43 -0.26 -9.83 6.99
CA SER A 43 -1.57 -9.86 7.63
C SER A 43 -1.49 -9.29 9.04
N GLU A 44 -2.59 -8.75 9.54
CA GLU A 44 -2.72 -8.21 10.89
C GLU A 44 -4.06 -8.62 11.49
N ASP A 45 -4.04 -9.16 12.70
CA ASP A 45 -5.24 -9.52 13.44
C ASP A 45 -5.72 -8.34 14.30
N LEU A 46 -7.00 -7.98 14.18
CA LEU A 46 -7.63 -6.90 14.92
C LEU A 46 -9.02 -7.31 15.40
N HIS A 47 -9.19 -7.51 16.72
CA HIS A 47 -10.49 -7.77 17.36
C HIS A 47 -11.37 -8.76 16.58
N ASP A 48 -10.85 -9.96 16.33
CA ASP A 48 -11.49 -11.07 15.60
C ASP A 48 -11.61 -10.92 14.07
N VAL A 49 -11.02 -9.87 13.51
CA VAL A 49 -10.91 -9.65 12.06
C VAL A 49 -9.45 -9.70 11.63
N THR A 50 -9.11 -10.51 10.63
CA THR A 50 -7.79 -10.50 10.01
C THR A 50 -7.80 -9.60 8.77
N LEU A 51 -6.94 -8.59 8.77
CA LEU A 51 -6.68 -7.76 7.61
C LEU A 51 -5.52 -8.34 6.81
N HIS A 52 -5.69 -8.41 5.49
CA HIS A 52 -4.65 -8.84 4.57
C HIS A 52 -4.20 -7.68 3.71
N PHE A 53 -2.89 -7.55 3.54
CA PHE A 53 -2.28 -6.48 2.79
C PHE A 53 -1.40 -7.05 1.70
N GLN A 54 -1.45 -6.43 0.53
CA GLN A 54 -0.51 -6.68 -0.56
C GLN A 54 -0.05 -5.34 -1.12
N ILE A 55 1.26 -5.14 -1.17
CA ILE A 55 1.90 -3.94 -1.70
C ILE A 55 2.72 -4.36 -2.91
N ILE A 56 2.54 -3.68 -4.03
CA ILE A 56 3.37 -3.84 -5.22
C ILE A 56 4.03 -2.50 -5.50
N ARG A 57 5.36 -2.47 -5.43
CA ARG A 57 6.16 -1.28 -5.68
C ARG A 57 6.71 -1.28 -7.11
N PHE A 58 6.36 -0.23 -7.85
CA PHE A 58 6.97 0.13 -9.13
C PHE A 58 7.98 1.27 -8.95
N SER A 59 8.58 1.81 -10.01
CA SER A 59 9.54 2.92 -9.90
C SER A 59 8.91 4.23 -9.41
N LYS A 60 7.72 4.59 -9.91
CA LYS A 60 7.02 5.86 -9.62
C LYS A 60 5.59 5.69 -9.09
N GLN A 61 5.19 4.45 -8.82
CA GLN A 61 3.85 4.12 -8.35
C GLN A 61 3.89 3.03 -7.28
N ILE A 62 2.90 3.06 -6.39
CA ILE A 62 2.61 2.00 -5.44
C ILE A 62 1.19 1.51 -5.72
N TYR A 63 1.04 0.20 -5.84
CA TYR A 63 -0.26 -0.45 -5.71
C TYR A 63 -0.35 -1.03 -4.29
N ALA A 64 -1.48 -0.80 -3.63
CA ALA A 64 -1.79 -1.38 -2.33
C ALA A 64 -3.19 -2.01 -2.38
N TRP A 65 -3.31 -3.23 -1.88
CA TRP A 65 -4.58 -3.91 -1.68
C TRP A 65 -4.78 -4.19 -0.19
N ILE A 66 -5.99 -3.94 0.28
CA ILE A 66 -6.44 -4.24 1.64
C ILE A 66 -7.69 -5.12 1.55
N GLY A 67 -7.53 -6.36 1.98
CA GLY A 67 -8.61 -7.31 2.21
C GLY A 67 -8.95 -7.43 3.69
N CYS A 68 -10.15 -7.92 3.95
CA CYS A 68 -10.66 -8.17 5.28
C CYS A 68 -11.27 -9.59 5.31
N ASN A 69 -10.90 -10.37 6.32
CA ASN A 69 -11.29 -11.78 6.51
C ASN A 69 -10.83 -12.69 5.35
N ASN A 70 -11.34 -13.93 5.32
CA ASN A 70 -11.09 -14.91 4.25
C ASN A 70 -11.66 -14.52 2.85
N SER A 71 -12.16 -13.29 2.69
CA SER A 71 -12.72 -12.80 1.43
C SER A 71 -11.67 -11.98 0.67
N ALA A 72 -10.96 -12.62 -0.27
CA ALA A 72 -10.04 -11.98 -1.20
C ALA A 72 -10.78 -11.21 -2.32
N ARG A 73 -11.66 -10.28 -1.95
CA ARG A 73 -12.39 -9.43 -2.89
C ARG A 73 -11.58 -8.19 -3.21
N PHE A 74 -11.59 -7.82 -4.50
CA PHE A 74 -10.88 -6.64 -5.00
C PHE A 74 -11.49 -5.33 -4.49
N GLY A 75 -12.77 -5.36 -4.08
CA GLY A 75 -13.45 -4.23 -3.44
C GLY A 75 -13.58 -3.01 -4.36
N HIS A 76 -13.39 -1.84 -3.77
CA HIS A 76 -13.34 -0.58 -4.51
C HIS A 76 -11.90 -0.15 -4.80
N LEU A 77 -11.67 0.40 -5.99
CA LEU A 77 -10.33 0.82 -6.45
C LEU A 77 -10.25 2.34 -6.61
N TYR A 78 -9.23 2.95 -6.02
CA TYR A 78 -8.94 4.38 -6.10
C TYR A 78 -7.57 4.61 -6.71
N ALA A 79 -7.47 5.60 -7.59
CA ALA A 79 -6.20 6.11 -8.08
C ALA A 79 -6.00 7.53 -7.56
N ALA A 80 -4.84 7.78 -6.97
CA ALA A 80 -4.47 9.06 -6.41
C ALA A 80 -3.08 9.48 -6.92
N ALA A 81 -2.93 10.75 -7.28
CA ALA A 81 -1.67 11.30 -7.77
C ALA A 81 -1.53 12.79 -7.40
N THR A 82 -0.29 13.23 -7.19
CA THR A 82 0.02 14.66 -7.05
C THR A 82 -0.16 15.36 -8.40
N THR A 83 -0.82 16.51 -8.41
CA THR A 83 -0.99 17.35 -9.61
C THR A 83 0.10 18.41 -9.69
N ARG A 84 0.49 18.80 -10.90
CA ARG A 84 1.49 19.87 -11.12
C ARG A 84 1.00 21.28 -10.78
N LEU A 85 -0.32 21.47 -10.78
CA LEU A 85 -0.98 22.76 -10.52
C LEU A 85 -1.36 22.86 -9.03
N GLY A 86 -0.37 23.07 -8.16
CA GLY A 86 -0.54 23.25 -6.71
C GLY A 86 -0.19 22.01 -5.85
N ASP A 87 -0.21 22.16 -4.52
CA ASP A 87 -0.03 21.07 -3.51
C ASP A 87 -1.26 20.12 -3.44
N GLY A 88 -1.93 19.96 -4.57
CA GLY A 88 -3.15 19.18 -4.71
C GLY A 88 -2.84 17.72 -5.00
N VAL A 89 -3.57 16.83 -4.34
CA VAL A 89 -3.69 15.43 -4.74
C VAL A 89 -5.05 15.23 -5.38
N SER A 90 -5.05 14.78 -6.63
CA SER A 90 -6.25 14.34 -7.33
C SER A 90 -6.50 12.87 -7.00
N VAL A 91 -7.75 12.54 -6.69
CA VAL A 91 -8.20 11.17 -6.43
C VAL A 91 -9.39 10.87 -7.31
N THR A 92 -9.40 9.69 -7.91
CA THR A 92 -10.53 9.18 -8.68
C THR A 92 -10.86 7.76 -8.27
N SER A 93 -12.15 7.41 -8.34
CA SER A 93 -12.63 6.05 -8.22
C SER A 93 -12.55 5.38 -9.59
N VAL A 94 -11.80 4.28 -9.68
CA VAL A 94 -11.55 3.55 -10.93
C VAL A 94 -12.53 2.38 -11.07
N LEU A 95 -12.78 1.66 -9.98
CA LEU A 95 -13.67 0.50 -9.98
C LEU A 95 -14.53 0.51 -8.72
N GLY A 96 -15.78 0.92 -8.88
CA GLY A 96 -16.76 0.98 -7.79
C GLY A 96 -16.39 1.98 -6.70
N GLY A 97 -17.37 2.39 -5.91
CA GLY A 97 -17.18 3.38 -4.85
C GLY A 97 -17.39 4.81 -5.35
N THR A 98 -17.91 5.64 -4.46
CA THR A 98 -18.28 7.05 -4.67
C THR A 98 -17.14 7.97 -4.18
N SER A 99 -17.03 9.21 -4.65
CA SER A 99 -15.88 10.07 -4.30
C SER A 99 -15.76 10.41 -2.80
N ASP A 100 -16.82 10.24 -2.03
CA ASP A 100 -16.99 10.54 -0.61
C ASP A 100 -16.61 9.39 0.34
N ASN A 101 -16.08 8.27 -0.16
CA ASN A 101 -15.77 7.14 0.72
C ASN A 101 -14.38 7.23 1.38
N THR A 102 -14.20 6.48 2.49
CA THR A 102 -12.94 6.46 3.25
C THR A 102 -11.72 6.06 2.41
N GLY A 103 -11.91 5.19 1.41
CA GLY A 103 -10.87 4.74 0.50
C GLY A 103 -10.25 5.87 -0.32
N SER A 104 -11.07 6.81 -0.83
CA SER A 104 -10.57 7.98 -1.57
C SER A 104 -9.70 8.88 -0.68
N SER A 105 -10.13 9.12 0.55
CA SER A 105 -9.39 9.90 1.53
C SER A 105 -8.09 9.22 1.98
N MET A 106 -8.11 7.90 2.14
CA MET A 106 -6.94 7.10 2.45
C MET A 106 -5.91 7.16 1.31
N ALA A 107 -6.34 6.94 0.06
CA ALA A 107 -5.48 7.06 -1.12
C ALA A 107 -4.83 8.45 -1.20
N ARG A 108 -5.62 9.51 -0.95
CA ARG A 108 -5.11 10.90 -0.89
C ARG A 108 -3.97 11.05 0.13
N ARG A 109 -4.18 10.58 1.36
CA ARG A 109 -3.19 10.67 2.44
C ARG A 109 -1.94 9.85 2.15
N LEU A 110 -2.07 8.69 1.52
CA LEU A 110 -0.93 7.87 1.12
C LEU A 110 -0.05 8.57 0.09
N VAL A 111 -0.64 9.25 -0.91
CA VAL A 111 0.13 10.05 -1.88
C VAL A 111 0.89 11.16 -1.18
N LEU A 112 0.25 11.90 -0.27
CA LEU A 112 0.90 12.98 0.49
C LEU A 112 2.06 12.46 1.37
N LYS A 113 1.92 11.26 1.94
CA LYS A 113 2.97 10.66 2.79
C LYS A 113 4.13 10.05 2.00
N THR A 114 3.85 9.48 0.83
CA THR A 114 4.84 8.76 0.01
C THR A 114 5.49 9.64 -1.05
N GLY A 115 4.80 10.70 -1.50
CA GLY A 115 5.19 11.50 -2.67
C GLY A 115 5.08 10.73 -3.99
N LEU A 116 4.35 9.61 -4.02
CA LEU A 116 4.23 8.71 -5.15
C LEU A 116 2.78 8.57 -5.59
N ASN A 117 2.56 8.18 -6.85
CA ASN A 117 1.22 7.82 -7.31
C ASN A 117 0.78 6.53 -6.60
N VAL A 118 -0.45 6.51 -6.09
CA VAL A 118 -0.98 5.37 -5.34
C VAL A 118 -2.23 4.86 -6.03
N ILE A 119 -2.28 3.56 -6.29
CA ILE A 119 -3.52 2.84 -6.57
C ILE A 119 -3.86 2.02 -5.34
N LEU A 120 -5.03 2.26 -4.74
CA LEU A 120 -5.49 1.60 -3.53
C LEU A 120 -6.75 0.81 -3.84
N ALA A 121 -6.70 -0.50 -3.65
CA ALA A 121 -7.87 -1.36 -3.58
C ALA A 121 -8.21 -1.59 -2.10
N CYS A 122 -9.42 -1.25 -1.66
CA CYS A 122 -9.85 -1.54 -0.29
C CYS A 122 -11.24 -2.19 -0.26
N ASN A 123 -11.32 -3.31 0.45
CA ASN A 123 -12.55 -4.05 0.70
C ASN A 123 -12.77 -4.19 2.22
N ILE A 124 -12.88 -3.07 2.92
CA ILE A 124 -13.16 -3.03 4.36
C ILE A 124 -14.65 -2.73 4.54
N PRO A 125 -15.36 -3.41 5.47
CA PRO A 125 -16.74 -3.07 5.80
C PRO A 125 -16.88 -1.62 6.26
N LYS A 126 -17.81 -0.87 5.64
CA LYS A 126 -18.05 0.55 5.94
C LYS A 126 -18.62 0.81 7.34
N ASP A 127 -19.15 -0.23 7.97
CA ASP A 127 -19.79 -0.15 9.29
C ASP A 127 -18.78 -0.05 10.45
N SER A 128 -17.47 -0.12 10.15
CA SER A 128 -16.41 -0.05 11.15
C SER A 128 -15.31 0.96 10.76
N PRO A 129 -15.51 2.26 11.01
CA PRO A 129 -14.48 3.28 10.77
C PRO A 129 -13.18 3.04 11.56
N MET A 130 -13.28 2.34 12.70
CA MET A 130 -12.10 1.95 13.48
C MET A 130 -11.20 0.96 12.74
N LEU A 131 -11.79 0.02 11.99
CA LEU A 131 -11.05 -0.97 11.18
C LEU A 131 -10.36 -0.29 10.00
N GLU A 132 -11.03 0.65 9.34
CA GLU A 132 -10.44 1.45 8.25
C GLU A 132 -9.24 2.27 8.75
N ALA A 133 -9.38 2.94 9.89
CA ALA A 133 -8.29 3.72 10.49
C ALA A 133 -7.14 2.83 10.96
N ALA A 134 -7.41 1.61 11.45
CA ALA A 134 -6.38 0.64 11.81
C ALA A 134 -5.64 0.12 10.58
N ALA A 135 -6.36 -0.22 9.52
CA ALA A 135 -5.80 -0.68 8.26
C ALA A 135 -4.86 0.37 7.65
N GLU A 136 -5.29 1.64 7.61
CA GLU A 136 -4.44 2.73 7.13
C GLU A 136 -3.17 2.86 7.98
N ARG A 137 -3.31 2.85 9.31
CA ARG A 137 -2.15 2.98 10.22
C ARG A 137 -1.12 1.88 9.95
N LYS A 138 -1.57 0.64 9.84
CA LYS A 138 -0.70 -0.52 9.57
C LYS A 138 -0.07 -0.47 8.19
N LEU A 139 -0.81 -0.07 7.17
CA LEU A 139 -0.27 0.15 5.83
C LEU A 139 0.82 1.24 5.84
N VAL A 140 0.58 2.38 6.48
CA VAL A 140 1.55 3.48 6.60
C VAL A 140 2.80 3.04 7.38
N GLU A 141 2.63 2.30 8.47
CA GLU A 141 3.74 1.73 9.24
C GLU A 141 4.59 0.81 8.39
N LYS A 142 3.96 -0.08 7.62
CA LYS A 142 4.68 -0.97 6.71
C LYS A 142 5.40 -0.20 5.61
N LEU A 143 4.75 0.75 4.95
CA LEU A 143 5.36 1.59 3.92
C LEU A 143 6.57 2.39 4.46
N ARG A 144 6.53 2.81 5.72
CA ARG A 144 7.67 3.42 6.41
C ARG A 144 8.79 2.41 6.64
N SER A 145 8.48 1.21 7.12
CA SER A 145 9.47 0.15 7.33
C SER A 145 10.19 -0.27 6.04
N LEU A 146 9.51 -0.17 4.91
CA LEU A 146 10.05 -0.44 3.57
C LEU A 146 10.82 0.76 2.98
N GLY A 147 10.90 1.88 3.69
CA GLY A 147 11.61 3.09 3.24
C GLY A 147 10.85 3.96 2.23
N TYR A 148 9.56 3.71 1.98
CA TYR A 148 8.76 4.48 1.02
C TYR A 148 8.17 5.77 1.59
N ILE A 149 8.16 5.91 2.92
CA ILE A 149 7.76 7.14 3.60
C ILE A 149 8.98 7.68 4.32
N LYS A 150 9.46 8.86 3.88
CA LYS A 150 10.55 9.55 4.55
C LYS A 150 10.05 10.06 5.91
N SER A 151 10.78 9.76 6.99
CA SER A 151 10.58 10.48 8.25
C SER A 151 10.89 11.95 8.00
N LYS A 152 9.95 12.83 8.37
CA LYS A 152 10.21 14.27 8.38
C LYS A 152 11.24 14.54 9.47
N THR A 153 12.53 14.43 9.10
CA THR A 153 13.64 14.80 9.97
C THR A 153 13.54 16.31 10.17
N GLY A 154 13.54 16.72 11.44
CA GLY A 154 13.14 18.04 11.89
C GLY A 154 13.89 19.18 11.19
N GLU A 155 13.12 20.10 10.65
CA GLU A 155 13.56 21.45 10.32
C GLU A 155 13.64 22.22 11.65
N ALA A 156 14.72 21.99 12.40
CA ALA A 156 15.05 22.75 13.60
C ALA A 156 15.91 23.95 13.19
N SER A 157 15.23 25.08 12.98
CA SER A 157 15.64 26.41 13.42
C SER A 157 17.13 26.78 13.26
N ALA A 158 17.55 27.14 12.05
CA ALA A 158 18.68 28.05 11.88
C ALA A 158 18.17 29.49 12.13
N SER A 159 18.16 29.92 13.39
CA SER A 159 17.89 31.32 13.75
C SER A 159 19.06 31.94 14.51
N ILE A 160 19.79 32.80 13.78
CA ILE A 160 20.31 34.12 14.17
C ILE A 160 21.48 34.19 15.16
N THR A 161 22.65 34.64 14.66
CA THR A 161 23.44 35.83 15.13
C THR A 161 24.72 35.98 14.27
N PRO A 162 25.47 37.11 14.28
CA PRO A 162 25.43 38.28 15.18
C PRO A 162 24.86 39.57 14.60
#